data_AF-A0A641AMX5-F1
#
_entry.id   AF-A0A641AMX5-F1
#
_cell.length_a   1.000
_cell.length_b   1.000
_cell.length_c   1.000
_cell.angle_alpha   90.00
_cell.angle_beta   90.00
_cell.angle_gamma   90.00
#
_symmetry.space_group_name_H-M   'P 1'
#
loop_
_entity.id
_entity.type
_entity.pdbx_description
1 polymer ?
#
loop_
_entity_poly.entity_id
_entity_poly.type
_entity_poly.pdbx_seq_one_letter_code
_entity_poly.pdbx_strand_id
1 'polypeptide(L)'
;MTLDFDGDAVRGLGRDTRRLADSLAIEAQGAETSLSNVSSGTSQDDVKSAVDDLLRTLKSAHTGVVEGLRGFGTELEMTADVVEATDRELASRVPTDD
;
A
#
# COMPACT_ATOMS: atom_id res chain seq x y z
N MET A 1 -19.63 0.11 28.37
CA MET A 1 -18.67 0.96 27.64
C MET A 1 -18.43 0.27 26.31
N THR A 2 -19.19 0.64 25.28
CA THR A 2 -18.98 0.16 23.91
C THR A 2 -17.83 0.98 23.35
N LEU A 3 -16.74 0.31 22.94
CA LEU A 3 -15.78 0.94 22.04
C LEU A 3 -16.53 1.19 20.74
N ASP A 4 -16.71 2.46 20.37
CA ASP A 4 -17.33 2.83 19.09
C ASP A 4 -16.27 2.61 18.00
N PHE A 5 -16.11 1.36 17.58
CA PHE A 5 -15.20 0.97 16.52
C PHE A 5 -15.91 1.07 15.17
N ASP A 6 -15.52 2.06 14.37
CA ASP A 6 -16.00 2.17 13.00
C ASP A 6 -15.16 1.27 12.07
N GLY A 7 -15.53 -0.01 12.03
CA GLY A 7 -14.86 -1.00 11.18
C GLY A 7 -14.94 -0.66 9.70
N ASP A 8 -16.01 0.01 9.26
CA ASP A 8 -16.15 0.41 7.86
C ASP A 8 -15.19 1.53 7.49
N ALA A 9 -14.94 2.48 8.39
CA ALA A 9 -13.90 3.49 8.21
C ALA A 9 -12.51 2.84 8.12
N VAL A 10 -12.19 1.88 8.99
CA VAL A 10 -10.87 1.20 8.97
C VAL A 10 -10.68 0.37 7.70
N ARG A 11 -11.71 -0.37 7.23
CA ARG A 11 -11.66 -1.02 5.91
C ARG A 11 -11.52 -0.03 4.78
N GLY A 12 -12.18 1.13 4.89
CA GLY A 12 -12.04 2.24 3.95
C GLY A 12 -10.58 2.69 3.82
N LEU A 13 -9.93 2.96 4.95
CA LEU A 13 -8.52 3.32 5.01
C LEU A 13 -7.61 2.25 4.41
N GLY A 14 -7.91 0.96 4.65
CA GLY A 14 -7.19 -0.16 4.04
C GLY A 14 -7.27 -0.14 2.51
N ARG A 15 -8.48 0.01 1.95
CA ARG A 15 -8.70 0.14 0.50
C ARG A 15 -8.00 1.35 -0.08
N ASP A 16 -8.09 2.50 0.57
CA ASP A 16 -7.48 3.74 0.09
C ASP A 16 -5.95 3.68 0.13
N THR A 17 -5.37 3.05 1.16
CA THR A 17 -3.93 2.78 1.25
C THR A 17 -3.47 1.91 0.08
N ARG A 18 -4.20 0.83 -0.25
CA ARG A 18 -3.86 -0.01 -1.41
C ARG A 18 -3.97 0.74 -2.72
N ARG A 19 -5.00 1.57 -2.90
CA ARG A 19 -5.13 2.44 -4.08
C ARG A 19 -3.96 3.40 -4.21
N LEU A 20 -3.52 4.03 -3.11
CA LEU A 20 -2.34 4.88 -3.10
C LEU A 20 -1.08 4.11 -3.49
N ALA A 21 -0.92 2.87 -2.99
CA ALA A 21 0.19 2.00 -3.38
C ALA A 21 0.17 1.67 -4.87
N ASP A 22 -1.01 1.40 -5.44
CA ASP A 22 -1.18 1.12 -6.86
C ASP A 22 -0.90 2.36 -7.73
N SER A 23 -1.36 3.55 -7.30
CA SER A 23 -1.04 4.82 -7.95
C SER A 23 0.47 5.08 -7.94
N LEU A 24 1.14 4.88 -6.79
CA LEU A 24 2.58 5.03 -6.67
C LEU A 24 3.34 4.06 -7.57
N ALA A 25 2.87 2.81 -7.69
CA ALA A 25 3.48 1.82 -8.58
C ALA A 25 3.41 2.24 -10.05
N ILE A 26 2.28 2.81 -10.48
CA ILE A 26 2.10 3.33 -11.85
C ILE A 26 3.04 4.51 -12.11
N GLU A 27 3.12 5.46 -11.17
CA GLU A 27 4.01 6.62 -11.29
C GLU A 27 5.49 6.19 -11.36
N ALA A 28 5.89 5.24 -10.52
CA ALA A 28 7.24 4.69 -10.52
C ALA A 28 7.56 4.00 -11.86
N GLN A 29 6.66 3.18 -12.40
CA GLN A 29 6.83 2.56 -13.72
C GLN A 29 6.96 3.59 -14.84
N GLY A 30 6.20 4.69 -14.77
CA GLY A 30 6.34 5.82 -15.69
C GLY A 30 7.75 6.43 -15.63
N ALA A 31 8.24 6.73 -14.42
CA ALA A 31 9.57 7.27 -14.21
C ALA A 31 10.67 6.31 -14.67
N GLU A 32 10.54 5.01 -14.42
CA GLU A 32 11.47 3.99 -14.92
C GLU A 32 11.54 3.95 -16.44
N THR A 33 10.39 4.05 -17.10
CA THR A 33 10.31 4.08 -18.57
C THR A 33 11.01 5.33 -19.10
N SER A 34 10.77 6.50 -18.50
CA SER A 34 11.43 7.74 -18.87
C SER A 34 12.96 7.65 -18.71
N LEU A 35 13.45 7.14 -17.59
CA LEU A 35 14.88 6.97 -17.33
C LEU A 35 15.52 5.96 -18.30
N SER A 36 14.85 4.83 -18.56
CA SER A 36 15.31 3.83 -19.53
C SER A 36 15.47 4.43 -20.94
N ASN A 37 14.53 5.28 -21.36
CA ASN A 37 14.61 5.99 -22.64
C ASN A 37 15.79 6.97 -22.68
N VAL A 38 16.06 7.69 -21.59
CA VAL A 38 17.22 8.59 -21.49
C VAL A 38 18.54 7.80 -21.56
N SER A 39 18.67 6.70 -20.82
CA SER A 39 19.86 5.83 -20.84
C SER A 39 20.11 5.22 -22.23
N SER A 40 19.04 4.92 -22.97
CA SER A 40 19.14 4.34 -24.31
C SER A 40 19.40 5.38 -25.40
N GLY A 41 18.99 6.64 -25.19
CA GLY A 41 19.12 7.73 -26.16
C GLY A 41 20.39 8.58 -26.04
N THR A 42 21.14 8.45 -24.94
CA THR A 42 22.39 9.18 -24.73
C THR A 42 23.60 8.42 -25.26
N SER A 43 24.53 9.14 -25.89
CA SER A 43 25.85 8.61 -26.27
C SER A 43 26.96 9.01 -25.28
N GLN A 44 26.60 9.65 -24.17
CA GLN A 44 27.54 10.03 -23.11
C GLN A 44 27.55 8.94 -22.03
N ASP A 45 28.68 8.24 -21.90
CA ASP A 45 28.82 7.11 -20.99
C ASP A 45 28.59 7.49 -19.52
N ASP A 46 29.06 8.67 -19.09
CA ASP A 46 28.86 9.16 -17.72
C ASP A 46 27.37 9.39 -17.40
N VAL A 47 26.63 9.98 -18.35
CA VAL A 47 25.19 10.21 -18.21
C VAL A 47 24.45 8.89 -18.19
N LYS A 48 24.86 7.94 -19.05
CA LYS A 48 24.28 6.59 -19.08
C LYS A 48 24.43 5.89 -17.73
N SER A 49 25.65 5.88 -17.18
CA SER A 49 25.93 5.25 -15.88
C SER A 49 25.11 5.88 -14.76
N ALA A 50 25.04 7.21 -14.70
CA ALA A 50 24.27 7.91 -13.68
C ALA A 50 22.75 7.62 -13.77
N VAL A 51 22.21 7.53 -14.98
CA VAL A 51 20.80 7.19 -15.21
C VAL A 51 20.52 5.73 -14.88
N ASP A 52 21.43 4.81 -15.20
CA ASP A 52 21.30 3.40 -14.85
C ASP A 52 21.36 3.17 -13.32
N ASP A 53 22.21 3.93 -12.62
CA ASP A 53 22.27 3.96 -11.15
C ASP A 53 20.97 4.48 -10.52
N LEU A 54 20.44 5.58 -11.08
CA LEU A 54 19.18 6.15 -10.64
C LEU A 54 18.01 5.19 -10.89
N LEU A 55 17.97 4.54 -12.05
CA LEU A 55 16.95 3.54 -12.40
C LEU A 55 16.98 2.36 -11.43
N ARG A 56 18.17 1.85 -11.09
CA ARG A 56 18.33 0.78 -10.10
C ARG A 56 17.83 1.19 -8.73
N THR A 57 18.18 2.42 -8.31
CA THR A 57 17.76 2.99 -7.03
C THR A 57 16.24 3.14 -6.96
N LEU A 58 15.64 3.69 -8.01
CA LEU A 58 14.19 3.86 -8.13
C LEU A 58 13.48 2.50 -8.05
N LYS A 59 13.94 1.51 -8.83
CA LYS A 59 13.40 0.14 -8.82
C LYS A 59 13.39 -0.48 -7.43
N SER A 60 14.53 -0.39 -6.74
CA SER A 60 14.66 -0.96 -5.40
C SER A 60 13.79 -0.23 -4.37
N ALA A 61 13.76 1.10 -4.40
CA ALA A 61 13.06 1.89 -3.39
C ALA A 61 11.54 1.78 -3.53
N HIS A 62 11.00 1.97 -4.74
CA HIS A 62 9.55 2.01 -4.91
C HIS A 62 8.91 0.63 -4.69
N THR A 63 9.59 -0.47 -5.05
CA THR A 63 9.09 -1.84 -4.82
C THR A 63 8.78 -2.06 -3.34
N GLY A 64 9.75 -1.77 -2.46
CA GLY A 64 9.58 -1.94 -1.01
C GLY A 64 8.49 -1.05 -0.41
N VAL A 65 8.36 0.20 -0.89
CA VAL A 65 7.31 1.12 -0.42
C VAL A 65 5.92 0.65 -0.88
N VAL A 66 5.78 0.26 -2.15
CA VAL A 66 4.50 -0.24 -2.70
C VAL A 66 4.06 -1.52 -2.00
N GLU A 67 4.97 -2.47 -1.82
CA GLU A 67 4.68 -3.72 -1.09
C GLU A 67 4.30 -3.43 0.37
N GLY A 68 5.02 -2.54 1.04
CA GLY A 68 4.72 -2.14 2.41
C GLY A 68 3.34 -1.50 2.56
N LEU A 69 2.98 -0.57 1.66
CA LEU A 69 1.66 0.07 1.67
C LEU A 69 0.53 -0.93 1.34
N ARG A 70 0.74 -1.85 0.40
CA ARG A 70 -0.23 -2.92 0.11
C ARG A 70 -0.44 -3.87 1.30
N GLY A 71 0.65 -4.25 1.96
CA GLY A 71 0.63 -5.05 3.18
C GLY A 71 -0.13 -4.35 4.29
N PHE A 72 0.24 -3.10 4.59
CA PHE A 72 -0.44 -2.29 5.60
C PHE A 72 -1.94 -2.11 5.32
N GLY A 73 -2.32 -1.84 4.07
CA GLY A 73 -3.73 -1.74 3.70
C GLY A 73 -4.51 -3.06 3.91
N THR A 74 -3.84 -4.20 3.71
CA THR A 74 -4.42 -5.52 4.00
C THR A 74 -4.57 -5.75 5.51
N GLU A 75 -3.57 -5.38 6.31
CA GLU A 75 -3.62 -5.48 7.77
C GLU A 75 -4.75 -4.64 8.38
N LEU A 76 -5.01 -3.45 7.83
CA LEU A 76 -6.14 -2.62 8.25
C LEU A 76 -7.50 -3.31 7.99
N GLU A 77 -7.69 -3.90 6.81
CA GLU A 77 -8.92 -4.64 6.49
C GLU A 77 -9.09 -5.87 7.41
N MET A 78 -8.02 -6.64 7.63
CA MET A 78 -8.05 -7.78 8.53
C MET A 78 -8.35 -7.36 9.98
N THR A 79 -7.77 -6.25 10.43
CA THR A 79 -8.03 -5.72 11.77
C THR A 79 -9.50 -5.35 11.94
N ALA A 80 -10.10 -4.68 10.95
CA ALA A 80 -11.51 -4.35 10.98
C ALA A 80 -12.41 -5.60 11.02
N ASP A 81 -12.08 -6.62 10.24
CA ASP A 81 -12.83 -7.88 10.24
C ASP A 81 -12.75 -8.62 11.58
N VAL A 82 -11.57 -8.63 12.21
CA VAL A 82 -11.36 -9.27 13.53
C VAL A 82 -12.13 -8.53 14.62
N VAL A 83 -12.08 -7.20 14.65
CA VAL A 83 -12.80 -6.42 15.68
C VAL A 83 -14.32 -6.60 15.50
N GLU A 84 -14.84 -6.53 14.29
CA GLU A 84 -16.28 -6.72 14.06
C GLU A 84 -16.73 -8.16 14.39
N ALA A 85 -15.92 -9.17 14.10
CA ALA A 85 -16.20 -10.55 14.51
C ALA A 85 -16.21 -10.69 16.03
N THR A 86 -15.28 -10.03 16.72
CA THR A 86 -15.21 -10.01 18.19
C THR A 86 -16.43 -9.32 18.79
N ASP A 87 -16.84 -8.17 18.25
CA ASP A 87 -18.04 -7.45 18.70
C ASP A 87 -19.31 -8.27 18.50
N ARG A 88 -19.45 -8.95 17.35
CA ARG A 88 -20.56 -9.88 17.10
C ARG A 88 -20.57 -11.05 18.09
N GLU A 89 -19.41 -11.63 18.38
CA GLU A 89 -19.29 -12.72 19.36
C GLU A 89 -19.67 -12.24 20.77
N LEU A 90 -19.18 -11.08 21.20
CA LEU A 90 -19.53 -10.49 22.49
C LEU A 90 -21.03 -10.20 22.59
N ALA A 91 -21.64 -9.62 21.55
CA ALA A 91 -23.08 -9.36 21.51
C ALA A 91 -23.92 -10.65 21.63
N SER A 92 -23.48 -11.75 21.01
CA SER A 92 -24.16 -13.05 21.09
C SER A 92 -24.09 -13.71 22.47
N ARG A 93 -23.14 -13.30 23.32
CA ARG A 93 -22.93 -13.82 24.67
C ARG A 93 -23.64 -13.00 25.76
N VAL A 94 -24.23 -11.85 25.41
CA VAL A 94 -25.06 -11.07 26.34
C VAL A 94 -26.40 -11.80 26.49
N PRO A 95 -26.75 -12.32 27.68
CA PRO A 95 -28.07 -12.91 27.91
C PRO A 95 -29.13 -11.81 27.72
N THR A 96 -30.10 -12.04 26.86
CA THR A 96 -31.35 -11.28 26.90
C THR A 96 -32.15 -11.83 28.07
N ASP A 97 -32.19 -11.10 29.19
CA ASP A 97 -33.11 -11.40 30.29
C ASP A 97 -34.55 -11.29 29.74
N ASP A 98 -35.24 -12.45 29.67
CA ASP A 98 -36.70 -12.56 29.53
C ASP A 98 -37.40 -12.25 30.85
#